data_AF-A0A642V5R3-F1
#
_entry.id   AF-A0A642V5R3-F1
#
_cell.length_a   1.000
_cell.length_b   1.000
_cell.length_c   1.000
_cell.angle_alpha   90.00
_cell.angle_beta   90.00
_cell.angle_gamma   90.00
#
_symmetry.space_group_name_H-M   'P 1'
#
loop_
_entity.id
_entity.type
_entity.pdbx_description
1 polymer ?
#
loop_
_entity_poly.entity_id
_entity_poly.type
_entity_poly.pdbx_seq_one_letter_code
_entity_poly.pdbx_strand_id
1 'polypeptide(L)'
;MKRALSRVTASRIGARFYSGQQVPNGTASSSSSKLYNALQAIKKHYPDRYRLHARIDNYIDLTQSGKVRVGVIPFKCHRMEVNGVLEAVLADPLASDQSWYEAFKNRLLAKDVLVTFSPTFENQILAHNSLIEFPVPFREVPNARTTEIMEVNSIEDSKEHLDTCHYHVFLSSNMQEALTTPIESHFPHVLAIDVPASNELLAQEGKKIDSKVVLISSEAANRGIELLAQSPANVSQYTKLLRQSKIGELEDCIFTTPHEAEKKVLDCITYSCEMIVAPSTGDELAKTVERESDAMRRLRTKWSREAHEELQLKLTKGLQDWSKKTMAWYKLYFRVDDIYDSLSDVLQRDYLVDSNAKLEYLLGRIDSFAARHNFPEAVQLISGQEDATLVLHESIPISRQKILDDKAVKVHNEGLKAVATVIFGMQLPTILVSSLGMYFYDYTFYSMGSVMALGLVLGFRSLQKIWQRTTDQFKNDVVEEARRAIGECEFSIWKRWESKVLDGQESISKQIDVLEDLKTEIHNEYND
;
A
#
# COMPACT_ATOMS: atom_id res chain seq x y z
N MET A 1 -3.57 33.50 -21.01
CA MET A 1 -3.50 32.10 -20.55
C MET A 1 -2.44 31.95 -19.45
N LYS A 2 -2.63 32.61 -18.30
CA LYS A 2 -2.73 32.00 -16.96
C LYS A 2 -2.47 30.48 -16.86
N ARG A 3 -1.29 30.10 -16.34
CA ARG A 3 -1.09 28.96 -15.42
C ARG A 3 0.01 29.35 -14.44
N ALA A 4 -0.40 29.85 -13.27
CA ALA A 4 0.46 30.08 -12.13
C ALA A 4 0.66 28.75 -11.40
N LEU A 5 1.90 28.29 -11.32
CA LEU A 5 2.33 27.20 -10.45
C LEU A 5 2.47 27.75 -9.03
N SER A 6 1.46 27.53 -8.18
CA SER A 6 1.60 27.75 -6.74
C SER A 6 2.43 26.61 -6.15
N ARG A 7 3.69 26.92 -5.83
CA ARG A 7 4.53 26.09 -4.95
C ARG A 7 3.85 26.01 -3.58
N VAL A 8 3.36 24.84 -3.21
CA VAL A 8 2.96 24.51 -1.85
C VAL A 8 4.25 24.34 -1.05
N THR A 9 4.58 25.36 -0.26
CA THR A 9 5.57 25.28 0.80
C THR A 9 5.04 24.37 1.90
N ALA A 10 5.69 23.23 2.10
CA ALA A 10 5.44 22.33 3.22
C ALA A 10 5.67 23.10 4.53
N SER A 11 4.57 23.38 5.23
CA SER A 11 4.56 23.94 6.57
C SER A 11 5.04 22.87 7.55
N ARG A 12 6.33 22.89 7.90
CA ARG A 12 6.87 22.20 9.07
C ARG A 12 6.25 22.82 10.33
N ILE A 13 5.24 22.16 10.89
CA ILE A 13 4.76 22.43 12.26
C ILE A 13 5.29 21.28 13.11
N GLY A 14 6.09 21.65 14.11
CA GLY A 14 6.90 20.75 14.90
C GLY A 14 6.06 19.75 15.69
N ALA A 15 6.31 18.47 15.43
CA ALA A 15 6.12 17.43 16.44
C ALA A 15 6.94 17.84 17.67
N ARG A 16 6.27 18.20 18.76
CA ARG A 16 6.91 18.22 20.07
C ARG A 16 7.24 16.78 20.42
N PHE A 17 8.47 16.39 20.12
CA PHE A 17 9.17 15.37 20.88
C PHE A 17 9.08 15.77 22.35
N TYR A 18 8.34 15.01 23.15
CA TYR A 18 8.50 15.05 24.60
C TYR A 18 9.94 14.60 24.89
N SER A 19 10.77 15.59 25.20
CA SER A 19 12.10 15.41 25.75
C SER A 19 12.01 14.58 27.01
N GLY A 20 12.90 13.59 27.14
CA GLY A 20 12.98 12.67 28.26
C GLY A 20 12.80 13.36 29.62
N GLN A 21 11.77 12.92 30.34
CA GLN A 21 11.66 13.10 31.77
C GLN A 21 11.81 11.72 32.41
N GLN A 22 12.69 11.69 33.41
CA GLN A 22 13.24 10.51 34.05
C GLN A 22 12.16 9.53 34.52
N VAL A 23 12.43 8.26 34.28
CA VAL A 23 11.78 7.08 34.87
C VAL A 23 11.68 7.28 36.39
N PRO A 24 10.48 7.39 36.98
CA PRO A 24 10.29 7.05 38.37
C PRO A 24 10.26 5.52 38.42
N ASN A 25 11.26 4.93 39.07
CA ASN A 25 11.27 3.52 39.45
C ASN A 25 10.06 3.24 40.38
N GLY A 26 8.92 2.92 39.78
CA GLY A 26 7.81 2.22 40.41
C GLY A 26 7.85 0.79 39.91
N THR A 27 7.84 -0.17 40.82
CA THR A 27 7.82 -1.61 40.56
C THR A 27 6.59 -1.98 39.72
N ALA A 28 6.73 -1.95 38.39
CA ALA A 28 5.80 -2.61 37.49
C ALA A 28 5.91 -4.12 37.74
N SER A 29 4.78 -4.74 38.02
CA SER A 29 4.62 -6.20 38.13
C SER A 29 5.30 -6.88 36.95
N SER A 30 6.02 -7.96 37.21
CA SER A 30 6.76 -8.72 36.21
C SER A 30 5.86 -9.24 35.06
N SER A 31 4.54 -9.33 35.26
CA SER A 31 3.53 -9.68 34.24
C SER A 31 3.39 -8.60 33.16
N SER A 32 3.23 -7.33 33.54
CA SER A 32 2.98 -6.23 32.59
C SER A 32 4.18 -5.96 31.66
N SER A 33 5.40 -6.33 32.08
CA SER A 33 6.58 -6.26 31.22
C SER A 33 6.64 -7.37 30.15
N LYS A 34 6.05 -8.54 30.40
CA LYS A 34 5.98 -9.63 29.43
C LYS A 34 4.95 -9.35 28.34
N LEU A 35 3.75 -8.92 28.72
CA LEU A 35 2.72 -8.54 27.75
C LEU A 35 3.18 -7.39 26.85
N TYR A 36 3.85 -6.38 27.43
CA TYR A 36 4.46 -5.30 26.65
C TYR A 36 5.44 -5.83 25.59
N ASN A 37 6.31 -6.78 25.96
CA ASN A 37 7.26 -7.38 25.01
C ASN A 37 6.54 -8.18 23.91
N ALA A 38 5.47 -8.91 24.24
CA ALA A 38 4.66 -9.64 23.26
C ALA A 38 3.98 -8.69 22.26
N LEU A 39 3.42 -7.57 22.73
CA LEU A 39 2.81 -6.55 21.88
C LEU A 39 3.83 -5.85 20.97
N GLN A 40 5.05 -5.58 21.48
CA GLN A 40 6.14 -5.06 20.65
C GLN A 40 6.61 -6.07 19.59
N ALA A 41 6.61 -7.37 19.92
CA ALA A 41 6.90 -8.42 18.95
C ALA A 41 5.84 -8.45 17.82
N ILE A 42 4.56 -8.24 18.15
CA ILE A 42 3.49 -8.11 17.13
C ILE A 42 3.75 -6.91 16.22
N LYS A 43 4.06 -5.74 16.77
CA LYS A 43 4.36 -4.54 15.98
C LYS A 43 5.51 -4.75 14.99
N LYS A 44 6.49 -5.58 15.35
CA LYS A 44 7.64 -5.93 14.51
C LYS A 44 7.32 -6.93 13.40
N HIS A 45 6.50 -7.94 13.68
CA HIS A 45 6.27 -9.07 12.77
C HIS A 45 4.98 -8.99 11.96
N TYR A 46 4.03 -8.14 12.37
CA TYR A 46 2.75 -7.95 11.68
C TYR A 46 2.73 -6.64 10.87
N PRO A 47 2.15 -6.66 9.65
CA PRO A 47 1.92 -5.44 8.89
C PRO A 47 0.87 -4.56 9.59
N ASP A 48 0.96 -3.24 9.42
CA ASP A 48 -0.04 -2.30 9.94
C ASP A 48 -1.32 -2.31 9.07
N ARG A 49 -2.07 -3.42 9.13
CA ARG A 49 -3.43 -3.51 8.59
C ARG A 49 -4.43 -3.29 9.71
N TYR A 50 -5.56 -2.68 9.37
CA TYR A 50 -6.64 -2.43 10.33
C TYR A 50 -6.22 -1.57 11.54
N ARG A 51 -5.21 -0.70 11.36
CA ARG A 51 -4.66 0.16 12.42
C ARG A 51 -4.22 -0.65 13.64
N LEU A 52 -3.60 -1.80 13.40
CA LEU A 52 -3.10 -2.68 14.46
C LEU A 52 -2.07 -1.97 15.32
N HIS A 53 -1.15 -1.21 14.70
CA HIS A 53 -0.08 -0.53 15.43
C HIS A 53 -0.64 0.58 16.32
N ALA A 54 -1.62 1.35 15.84
CA ALA A 54 -2.29 2.38 16.63
C ALA A 54 -3.01 1.78 17.85
N ARG A 55 -3.68 0.63 17.71
CA ARG A 55 -4.34 -0.06 18.84
C ARG A 55 -3.36 -0.58 19.88
N ILE A 56 -2.19 -1.06 19.44
CA ILE A 56 -1.12 -1.47 20.36
C ILE A 56 -0.58 -0.25 21.12
N ASP A 57 -0.36 0.86 20.42
CA ASP A 57 0.11 2.10 21.05
C ASP A 57 -0.93 2.64 22.04
N ASN A 58 -2.23 2.62 21.70
CA ASN A 58 -3.31 2.99 22.62
C ASN A 58 -3.38 2.08 23.85
N TYR A 59 -3.18 0.77 23.69
CA TYR A 59 -3.12 -0.14 24.84
C TYR A 59 -1.99 0.22 25.80
N ILE A 60 -0.80 0.50 25.25
CA ILE A 60 0.38 0.90 26.04
C ILE A 60 0.10 2.22 26.77
N ASP A 61 -0.52 3.19 26.09
CA ASP A 61 -0.89 4.48 26.67
C ASP A 61 -1.94 4.33 27.78
N LEU A 62 -2.91 3.41 27.63
CA LEU A 62 -3.93 3.11 28.63
C LEU A 62 -3.31 2.56 29.92
N THR A 63 -2.39 1.59 29.80
CA THR A 63 -1.71 1.01 30.97
C THR A 63 -0.82 2.02 31.71
N GLN A 64 -0.24 3.00 31.00
CA GLN A 64 0.60 4.04 31.60
C GLN A 64 -0.20 5.19 32.22
N SER A 65 -1.22 5.66 31.53
CA SER A 65 -2.00 6.83 31.93
C SER A 65 -3.17 6.50 32.86
N GLY A 66 -3.69 5.26 32.80
CA GLY A 66 -4.92 4.83 33.46
C GLY A 66 -6.17 5.52 32.92
N LYS A 67 -6.08 6.21 31.76
CA LYS A 67 -7.17 6.99 31.18
C LYS A 67 -7.80 6.31 29.97
N VAL A 68 -9.10 6.13 29.99
CA VAL A 68 -9.88 5.53 28.90
C VAL A 68 -10.43 6.62 28.00
N ARG A 69 -9.93 6.71 26.77
CA ARG A 69 -10.52 7.55 25.72
C ARG A 69 -11.60 6.82 24.93
N VAL A 70 -12.82 7.35 24.92
CA VAL A 70 -13.99 6.83 24.19
C VAL A 70 -14.36 7.77 23.04
N GLY A 71 -14.39 7.26 21.82
CA GLY A 71 -14.82 7.99 20.63
C GLY A 71 -16.33 7.87 20.43
N VAL A 72 -17.05 8.98 20.39
CA VAL A 72 -18.48 9.06 20.06
C VAL A 72 -18.62 9.51 18.61
N ILE A 73 -19.20 8.66 17.78
CA ILE A 73 -19.11 8.74 16.33
C ILE A 73 -20.51 8.75 15.72
N PRO A 74 -20.90 9.77 14.94
CA PRO A 74 -22.14 9.72 14.18
C PRO A 74 -22.03 8.69 13.04
N PHE A 75 -23.01 7.80 12.93
CA PHE A 75 -23.06 6.71 11.96
C PHE A 75 -24.32 6.80 11.11
N LYS A 76 -24.14 7.10 9.81
CA LYS A 76 -25.23 7.27 8.84
C LYS A 76 -26.29 8.30 9.28
N CYS A 77 -25.89 9.25 10.09
CA CYS A 77 -26.71 10.36 10.55
C CYS A 77 -25.84 11.63 10.65
N HIS A 78 -26.48 12.79 10.64
CA HIS A 78 -25.75 14.02 10.89
C HIS A 78 -25.53 14.22 12.39
N ARG A 79 -24.40 14.80 12.80
CA ARG A 79 -24.10 15.06 14.22
C ARG A 79 -25.19 15.88 14.92
N MET A 80 -25.85 16.79 14.19
CA MET A 80 -26.97 17.59 14.69
C MET A 80 -28.18 16.76 15.15
N GLU A 81 -28.34 15.53 14.65
CA GLU A 81 -29.45 14.65 15.01
C GLU A 81 -29.19 13.86 16.30
N VAL A 82 -27.92 13.68 16.67
CA VAL A 82 -27.49 12.83 17.80
C VAL A 82 -26.79 13.63 18.91
N ASN A 83 -26.66 14.95 18.77
CA ASN A 83 -26.01 15.82 19.76
C ASN A 83 -26.66 15.73 21.15
N GLY A 84 -27.97 15.51 21.19
CA GLY A 84 -28.77 15.37 22.41
C GLY A 84 -28.42 14.12 23.23
N VAL A 85 -27.77 13.10 22.63
CA VAL A 85 -27.36 11.88 23.33
C VAL A 85 -26.27 12.18 24.35
N LEU A 86 -25.20 12.84 23.92
CA LEU A 86 -24.08 13.17 24.82
C LEU A 86 -24.50 14.21 25.88
N GLU A 87 -25.39 15.12 25.51
CA GLU A 87 -26.00 16.08 26.44
C GLU A 87 -26.83 15.39 27.53
N ALA A 88 -27.54 14.30 27.19
CA ALA A 88 -28.29 13.51 28.16
C ALA A 88 -27.36 12.71 29.09
N VAL A 89 -26.31 12.09 28.54
CA VAL A 89 -25.32 11.29 29.29
C VAL A 89 -24.56 12.12 30.32
N LEU A 90 -24.16 13.34 29.93
CA LEU A 90 -23.33 14.19 30.79
C LEU A 90 -24.13 15.04 31.78
N ALA A 91 -25.45 15.14 31.62
CA ALA A 91 -26.28 16.04 32.40
C ALA A 91 -26.19 15.76 33.91
N ASP A 92 -25.94 16.82 34.68
CA ASP A 92 -26.13 16.82 36.13
C ASP A 92 -27.20 17.84 36.52
N PRO A 93 -28.48 17.45 36.57
CA PRO A 93 -29.58 18.35 36.90
C PRO A 93 -29.55 18.86 38.35
N LEU A 94 -28.71 18.28 39.22
CA LEU A 94 -28.59 18.66 40.63
C LEU A 94 -27.32 19.49 40.91
N ALA A 95 -26.47 19.70 39.91
CA ALA A 95 -25.29 20.55 40.03
C ALA A 95 -25.67 21.99 40.39
N SER A 96 -24.92 22.59 41.32
CA SER A 96 -25.12 23.98 41.74
C SER A 96 -24.77 25.00 40.66
N ASP A 97 -23.85 24.64 39.76
CA ASP A 97 -23.47 25.43 38.59
C ASP A 97 -23.96 24.73 37.32
N GLN A 98 -24.85 25.39 36.58
CA GLN A 98 -25.39 24.93 35.30
C GLN A 98 -24.78 25.68 34.11
N SER A 99 -23.89 26.65 34.35
CA SER A 99 -23.30 27.48 33.29
C SER A 99 -22.51 26.67 32.28
N TRP A 100 -21.82 25.61 32.74
CA TRP A 100 -21.08 24.68 31.90
C TRP A 100 -22.00 23.86 30.98
N TYR A 101 -23.18 23.46 31.47
CA TYR A 101 -24.12 22.63 30.71
C TYR A 101 -24.75 23.43 29.57
N GLU A 102 -25.11 24.69 29.83
CA GLU A 102 -25.58 25.62 28.79
C GLU A 102 -24.47 25.94 27.76
N ALA A 103 -23.22 26.10 28.21
CA ALA A 103 -22.10 26.28 27.30
C ALA A 103 -21.85 25.04 26.43
N PHE A 104 -22.02 23.83 27.00
CA PHE A 104 -21.88 22.56 26.29
C PHE A 104 -23.00 22.32 25.27
N LYS A 105 -24.24 22.66 25.59
CA LYS A 105 -25.37 22.62 24.64
C LYS A 105 -25.14 23.54 23.44
N ASN A 106 -24.54 24.71 23.67
CA ASN A 106 -24.25 25.71 22.63
C ASN A 106 -22.86 25.52 21.96
N ARG A 107 -22.25 24.33 22.06
CA ARG A 107 -20.92 24.04 21.51
C ARG A 107 -20.88 24.07 19.98
N LEU A 108 -19.70 24.32 19.42
CA LEU A 108 -19.49 24.32 17.97
C LEU A 108 -19.36 22.89 17.42
N LEU A 109 -20.38 22.43 16.68
CA LEU A 109 -20.43 21.07 16.14
C LEU A 109 -19.61 20.85 14.86
N ALA A 110 -18.99 21.92 14.32
CA ALA A 110 -18.15 21.85 13.12
C ALA A 110 -16.73 21.27 13.37
N LYS A 111 -16.27 21.28 14.63
CA LYS A 111 -14.96 20.73 15.05
C LYS A 111 -15.16 19.54 15.98
N ASP A 112 -14.14 18.71 16.12
CA ASP A 112 -14.16 17.62 17.09
C ASP A 112 -14.06 18.18 18.50
N VAL A 113 -14.72 17.51 19.46
CA VAL A 113 -14.82 17.97 20.85
C VAL A 113 -14.26 16.89 21.77
N LEU A 114 -13.20 17.20 22.50
CA LEU A 114 -12.66 16.36 23.56
C LEU A 114 -13.21 16.84 24.91
N VAL A 115 -14.09 16.05 25.51
CA VAL A 115 -14.65 16.27 26.84
C VAL A 115 -13.75 15.61 27.87
N THR A 116 -13.28 16.38 28.84
CA THR A 116 -12.46 15.90 29.95
C THR A 116 -13.10 16.26 31.28
N PHE A 117 -12.94 15.41 32.28
CA PHE A 117 -13.41 15.73 33.62
C PHE A 117 -12.52 16.80 34.26
N SER A 118 -13.12 17.90 34.71
CA SER A 118 -12.47 18.94 35.50
C SER A 118 -13.34 19.31 36.69
N PRO A 119 -12.79 19.46 37.91
CA PRO A 119 -13.57 19.83 39.09
C PRO A 119 -14.12 21.26 39.03
N THR A 120 -13.52 22.12 38.19
CA THR A 120 -13.93 23.51 38.00
C THR A 120 -14.11 23.79 36.52
N PHE A 121 -15.21 24.46 36.18
CA PHE A 121 -15.44 24.95 34.83
C PHE A 121 -14.69 26.27 34.63
N GLU A 122 -13.64 26.24 33.81
CA GLU A 122 -12.98 27.44 33.32
C GLU A 122 -13.53 27.77 31.93
N ASN A 123 -14.07 28.97 31.74
CA ASN A 123 -14.62 29.43 30.44
C ASN A 123 -13.54 29.56 29.32
N GLN A 124 -12.30 29.13 29.56
CA GLN A 124 -11.22 29.10 28.60
C GLN A 124 -11.26 27.80 27.80
N ILE A 125 -12.15 27.75 26.81
CA ILE A 125 -12.24 26.64 25.87
C ILE A 125 -10.99 26.67 24.98
N LEU A 126 -10.13 25.65 25.08
CA LEU A 126 -8.93 25.52 24.25
C LEU A 126 -9.33 25.05 22.86
N ALA A 127 -9.42 25.99 21.91
CA ALA A 127 -9.72 25.70 20.52
C ALA A 127 -8.43 25.61 19.70
N HIS A 128 -8.10 24.38 19.28
CA HIS A 128 -7.12 24.13 18.24
C HIS A 128 -7.78 24.22 16.85
N ASN A 129 -7.00 24.06 15.79
CA ASN A 129 -7.50 24.17 14.41
C ASN A 129 -8.63 23.17 14.12
N SER A 130 -8.51 21.93 14.60
CA SER A 130 -9.45 20.82 14.38
C SER A 130 -10.13 20.27 15.64
N LEU A 131 -9.62 20.59 16.84
CA LEU A 131 -10.08 20.04 18.13
C LEU A 131 -10.48 21.15 19.11
N ILE A 132 -11.53 20.93 19.87
CA ILE A 132 -11.97 21.78 20.98
C ILE A 132 -11.89 20.95 22.26
N GLU A 133 -11.07 21.36 23.23
CA GLU A 133 -11.06 20.73 24.55
C GLU A 133 -12.08 21.40 25.47
N PHE A 134 -12.92 20.59 26.08
CA PHE A 134 -14.04 21.02 26.91
C PHE A 134 -13.93 20.38 28.30
N PRO A 135 -13.19 21.01 29.23
CA PRO A 135 -13.07 20.53 30.60
C PRO A 135 -14.33 20.86 31.39
N VAL A 136 -15.07 19.85 31.83
CA VAL A 136 -16.37 20.03 32.51
C VAL A 136 -16.50 19.24 33.80
N PRO A 137 -17.15 19.82 34.83
CA PRO A 137 -17.57 19.12 36.03
C PRO A 137 -18.90 18.40 35.76
N PHE A 138 -18.87 17.35 34.95
CA PHE A 138 -20.03 16.46 34.84
C PHE A 138 -20.14 15.54 36.06
N ARG A 139 -21.30 14.90 36.21
CA ARG A 139 -21.66 14.05 37.36
C ARG A 139 -20.54 13.08 37.75
N GLU A 140 -20.26 12.94 39.04
CA GLU A 140 -19.29 11.95 39.57
C GLU A 140 -19.85 10.52 39.43
N VAL A 141 -19.79 9.99 38.22
CA VAL A 141 -20.01 8.57 37.89
C VAL A 141 -18.72 7.80 38.19
N PRO A 142 -18.77 6.51 38.59
CA PRO A 142 -17.57 5.69 38.66
C PRO A 142 -16.74 5.82 37.38
N ASN A 143 -15.42 5.99 37.51
CA ASN A 143 -14.47 6.18 36.39
C ASN A 143 -14.60 7.51 35.62
N ALA A 144 -15.46 8.45 36.00
CA ALA A 144 -15.58 9.76 35.35
C ALA A 144 -14.24 10.51 35.24
N ARG A 145 -13.39 10.40 36.27
CA ARG A 145 -12.06 11.05 36.32
C ARG A 145 -11.03 10.41 35.37
N THR A 146 -11.25 9.17 35.00
CA THR A 146 -10.37 8.38 34.13
C THR A 146 -10.85 8.36 32.69
N THR A 147 -12.09 8.78 32.41
CA THR A 147 -12.66 8.74 31.06
C THR A 147 -12.51 10.08 30.34
N GLU A 148 -12.02 10.03 29.10
CA GLU A 148 -12.00 11.15 28.16
C GLU A 148 -12.93 10.83 26.99
N ILE A 149 -13.85 11.73 26.63
CA ILE A 149 -14.83 11.47 25.56
C ILE A 149 -14.49 12.33 24.35
N MET A 150 -14.23 11.70 23.21
CA MET A 150 -13.96 12.35 21.94
C MET A 150 -15.21 12.30 21.07
N GLU A 151 -15.94 13.41 20.98
CA GLU A 151 -17.09 13.56 20.09
C GLU A 151 -16.64 14.06 18.73
N VAL A 152 -16.95 13.28 17.69
CA VAL A 152 -16.40 13.47 16.35
C VAL A 152 -17.44 14.01 15.37
N ASN A 153 -17.02 14.87 14.44
CA ASN A 153 -17.91 15.41 13.41
C ASN A 153 -18.24 14.39 12.31
N SER A 154 -17.22 13.78 11.72
CA SER A 154 -17.37 12.76 10.65
C SER A 154 -16.25 11.71 10.76
N ILE A 155 -16.57 10.48 10.35
CA ILE A 155 -15.61 9.36 10.35
C ILE A 155 -14.45 9.63 9.39
N GLU A 156 -14.72 10.28 8.25
CA GLU A 156 -13.74 10.51 7.20
C GLU A 156 -12.70 11.57 7.57
N ASP A 157 -13.16 12.67 8.17
CA ASP A 157 -12.34 13.85 8.45
C ASP A 157 -11.51 13.71 9.74
N SER A 158 -11.95 12.87 10.66
CA SER A 158 -11.40 12.82 12.03
C SER A 158 -10.67 11.52 12.37
N LYS A 159 -10.17 10.81 11.36
CA LYS A 159 -9.46 9.53 11.53
C LYS A 159 -8.28 9.62 12.49
N GLU A 160 -7.53 10.71 12.46
CA GLU A 160 -6.37 10.91 13.34
C GLU A 160 -6.78 10.99 14.82
N HIS A 161 -7.92 11.61 15.13
CA HIS A 161 -8.44 11.69 16.50
C HIS A 161 -9.06 10.36 16.93
N LEU A 162 -9.75 9.65 16.02
CA LEU A 162 -10.31 8.33 16.25
C LEU A 162 -9.23 7.27 16.51
N ASP A 163 -8.10 7.34 15.81
CA ASP A 163 -6.98 6.42 16.00
C ASP A 163 -6.41 6.49 17.43
N THR A 164 -6.67 7.56 18.19
CA THR A 164 -6.26 7.70 19.62
C THR A 164 -7.28 7.16 20.62
N CYS A 165 -8.45 6.70 20.15
CA CYS A 165 -9.51 6.21 21.01
C CYS A 165 -9.35 4.71 21.28
N HIS A 166 -9.73 4.27 22.48
CA HIS A 166 -9.67 2.86 22.91
C HIS A 166 -10.97 2.12 22.60
N TYR A 167 -12.09 2.85 22.60
CA TYR A 167 -13.43 2.32 22.44
C TYR A 167 -14.29 3.26 21.59
N HIS A 168 -15.07 2.72 20.66
CA HIS A 168 -15.91 3.51 19.74
C HIS A 168 -17.41 3.26 19.99
N VAL A 169 -18.15 4.33 20.20
CA VAL A 169 -19.61 4.33 20.30
C VAL A 169 -20.16 4.94 19.02
N PHE A 170 -20.79 4.13 18.18
CA PHE A 170 -21.47 4.59 16.98
C PHE A 170 -22.90 5.00 17.33
N LEU A 171 -23.28 6.24 17.02
CA LEU A 171 -24.62 6.79 17.23
C LEU A 171 -25.38 6.85 15.91
N SER A 172 -26.63 6.41 15.88
CA SER A 172 -27.49 6.58 14.70
C SER A 172 -28.91 6.93 15.08
N SER A 173 -29.53 7.85 14.34
CA SER A 173 -30.95 8.20 14.44
C SER A 173 -31.85 7.27 13.59
N ASN A 174 -31.26 6.55 12.62
CA ASN A 174 -32.01 5.75 11.65
C ASN A 174 -31.78 4.25 11.86
N MET A 175 -32.77 3.58 12.46
CA MET A 175 -32.71 2.15 12.78
C MET A 175 -32.55 1.26 11.53
N GLN A 176 -33.20 1.59 10.41
CA GLN A 176 -33.16 0.73 9.22
C GLN A 176 -31.79 0.77 8.54
N GLU A 177 -31.22 1.95 8.43
CA GLU A 177 -29.92 2.15 7.80
C GLU A 177 -28.79 1.60 8.68
N ALA A 178 -28.85 1.85 9.99
CA ALA A 178 -27.86 1.37 10.95
C ALA A 178 -27.75 -0.16 11.01
N LEU A 179 -28.86 -0.89 10.83
CA LEU A 179 -28.88 -2.36 10.87
C LEU A 179 -28.56 -3.01 9.52
N THR A 180 -28.70 -2.28 8.41
CA THR A 180 -28.42 -2.82 7.06
C THR A 180 -26.98 -2.63 6.64
N THR A 181 -26.31 -1.58 7.12
CA THR A 181 -24.90 -1.31 6.81
C THR A 181 -23.97 -1.89 7.88
N PRO A 182 -22.98 -2.74 7.52
CA PRO A 182 -22.01 -3.23 8.49
C PRO A 182 -21.07 -2.10 8.96
N ILE A 183 -20.66 -2.14 10.23
CA ILE A 183 -19.69 -1.21 10.80
C ILE A 183 -18.27 -1.68 10.46
N GLU A 184 -17.54 -0.91 9.65
CA GLU A 184 -16.15 -1.19 9.29
C GLU A 184 -15.17 -0.67 10.35
N SER A 185 -15.30 -1.15 11.60
CA SER A 185 -14.39 -0.79 12.69
C SER A 185 -13.76 -2.03 13.33
N HIS A 186 -12.43 -2.03 13.41
CA HIS A 186 -11.64 -3.05 14.11
C HIS A 186 -11.32 -2.66 15.56
N PHE A 187 -11.70 -1.46 15.97
CA PHE A 187 -11.67 -1.06 17.38
C PHE A 187 -12.85 -1.68 18.13
N PRO A 188 -12.73 -1.91 19.45
CA PRO A 188 -13.86 -2.25 20.30
C PRO A 188 -14.99 -1.26 20.09
N HIS A 189 -16.20 -1.74 19.78
CA HIS A 189 -17.31 -0.85 19.47
C HIS A 189 -18.68 -1.36 19.92
N VAL A 190 -19.58 -0.39 20.13
CA VAL A 190 -21.02 -0.60 20.34
C VAL A 190 -21.80 0.37 19.45
N LEU A 191 -22.93 -0.08 18.93
CA LEU A 191 -23.88 0.73 18.18
C LEU A 191 -25.02 1.15 19.12
N ALA A 192 -25.20 2.45 19.34
CA ALA A 192 -26.35 2.99 20.02
C ALA A 192 -27.29 3.68 19.03
N ILE A 193 -28.56 3.29 19.03
CA ILE A 193 -29.57 3.83 18.12
C ILE A 193 -30.51 4.73 18.94
N ASP A 194 -30.56 6.01 18.57
CA ASP A 194 -31.46 6.98 19.17
C ASP A 194 -32.85 6.88 18.53
N VAL A 195 -33.83 6.51 19.35
CA VAL A 195 -35.20 6.24 18.94
C VAL A 195 -36.13 7.22 19.66
N PRO A 196 -37.12 7.80 18.96
CA PRO A 196 -38.08 8.71 19.59
C PRO A 196 -38.88 8.00 20.71
N ALA A 197 -39.23 8.77 21.74
CA ALA A 197 -39.80 8.27 22.99
C ALA A 197 -41.14 7.51 22.83
N SER A 198 -41.81 7.68 21.69
CA SER A 198 -43.10 7.05 21.35
C SER A 198 -43.00 5.60 20.85
N ASN A 199 -41.80 5.06 20.68
CA ASN A 199 -41.62 3.76 20.04
C ASN A 199 -41.81 2.60 21.02
N GLU A 200 -42.81 1.75 20.79
CA GLU A 200 -43.17 0.60 21.65
C GLU A 200 -42.05 -0.45 21.80
N LEU A 201 -41.04 -0.41 20.92
CA LEU A 201 -39.84 -1.26 20.95
C LEU A 201 -38.97 -1.03 22.20
N LEU A 202 -39.01 0.17 22.79
CA LEU A 202 -38.30 0.46 24.04
C LEU A 202 -38.98 -0.20 25.26
N ALA A 203 -40.29 -0.45 25.17
CA ALA A 203 -41.13 -1.04 26.21
C ALA A 203 -41.15 -2.58 26.20
N GLN A 204 -40.72 -3.21 25.10
CA GLN A 204 -40.50 -4.66 25.06
C GLN A 204 -39.13 -4.98 25.67
N GLU A 205 -39.09 -5.35 26.95
CA GLU A 205 -37.97 -6.09 27.50
C GLU A 205 -37.78 -7.38 26.69
N GLY A 206 -36.64 -7.55 26.01
CA GLY A 206 -36.16 -8.89 25.69
C GLY A 206 -36.21 -9.40 24.24
N LYS A 207 -36.02 -8.55 23.23
CA LYS A 207 -35.29 -9.03 22.03
C LYS A 207 -33.92 -8.38 22.00
N LYS A 208 -32.90 -9.08 22.52
CA LYS A 208 -31.50 -8.77 22.26
C LYS A 208 -31.29 -8.79 20.74
N ILE A 209 -31.36 -7.62 20.11
CA ILE A 209 -30.94 -7.42 18.73
C ILE A 209 -29.41 -7.36 18.81
N ASP A 210 -28.79 -8.52 18.90
CA ASP A 210 -27.34 -8.70 19.10
C ASP A 210 -26.81 -8.09 20.43
N SER A 211 -25.69 -8.58 20.96
CA SER A 211 -25.11 -8.07 22.22
C SER A 211 -24.40 -6.71 22.06
N LYS A 212 -24.33 -6.18 20.83
CA LYS A 212 -23.59 -4.98 20.45
C LYS A 212 -24.47 -3.76 20.14
N VAL A 213 -25.80 -3.89 20.19
CA VAL A 213 -26.73 -2.79 19.86
C VAL A 213 -27.50 -2.37 21.11
N VAL A 214 -27.43 -1.07 21.42
CA VAL A 214 -28.15 -0.43 22.54
C VAL A 214 -29.21 0.49 21.96
N LEU A 215 -30.46 0.34 22.39
CA LEU A 215 -31.57 1.22 21.99
C LEU A 215 -31.77 2.29 23.07
N ILE A 216 -31.59 3.56 22.69
CA ILE A 216 -31.68 4.69 23.61
C ILE A 216 -32.72 5.71 23.12
N SER A 217 -33.15 6.61 24.00
CA SER A 217 -33.98 7.75 23.63
C SER A 217 -33.48 9.04 24.28
N SER A 218 -32.77 9.86 23.50
CA SER A 218 -32.23 11.14 23.96
C SER A 218 -33.35 12.14 24.29
N GLU A 219 -34.45 12.14 23.52
CA GLU A 219 -35.61 13.01 23.73
C GLU A 219 -36.27 12.78 25.09
N ALA A 220 -36.47 11.52 25.47
CA ALA A 220 -37.06 11.17 26.77
C ALA A 220 -36.15 11.59 27.93
N ALA A 221 -34.84 11.37 27.80
CA ALA A 221 -33.86 11.73 28.81
C ALA A 221 -33.77 13.25 29.00
N ASN A 222 -33.60 14.00 27.91
CA ASN A 222 -33.49 15.47 27.93
C ASN A 222 -34.76 16.13 28.48
N ARG A 223 -35.95 15.64 28.09
CA ARG A 223 -37.21 16.12 28.66
C ARG A 223 -37.30 15.87 30.16
N GLY A 224 -36.80 14.72 30.62
CA GLY A 224 -36.70 14.42 32.06
C GLY A 224 -35.80 15.42 32.79
N ILE A 225 -34.61 15.68 32.22
CA ILE A 225 -33.62 16.61 32.78
C ILE A 225 -34.20 18.03 32.88
N GLU A 226 -34.88 18.51 31.83
CA GLU A 226 -35.54 19.82 31.82
C GLU A 226 -36.66 19.95 32.88
N LEU A 227 -37.46 18.90 33.05
CA LEU A 227 -38.52 18.89 34.07
C LEU A 227 -37.96 18.97 35.49
N LEU A 228 -36.82 18.32 35.74
CA LEU A 228 -36.13 18.37 37.02
C LEU A 228 -35.47 19.73 37.25
N ALA A 229 -34.88 20.33 36.21
CA ALA A 229 -34.30 21.67 36.26
C ALA A 229 -35.35 22.75 36.59
N GLN A 230 -36.60 22.59 36.11
CA GLN A 230 -37.69 23.54 36.41
C GLN A 230 -38.19 23.45 37.86
N SER A 231 -38.25 22.25 38.44
CA SER A 231 -38.68 22.08 39.83
C SER A 231 -38.23 20.74 40.43
N PRO A 232 -37.66 20.74 41.65
CA PRO A 232 -37.37 19.52 42.41
C PRO A 232 -38.62 18.67 42.72
N ALA A 233 -39.85 19.19 42.54
CA ALA A 233 -41.08 18.42 42.74
C ALA A 233 -41.32 17.35 41.64
N ASN A 234 -40.62 17.46 40.50
CA ASN A 234 -40.83 16.60 39.33
C ASN A 234 -39.95 15.34 39.31
N VAL A 235 -39.25 15.01 40.41
CA VAL A 235 -38.33 13.85 40.51
C VAL A 235 -38.99 12.51 40.13
N SER A 236 -40.27 12.32 40.46
CA SER A 236 -41.01 11.09 40.11
C SER A 236 -41.20 10.93 38.59
N GLN A 237 -41.41 12.04 37.88
CA GLN A 237 -41.54 12.05 36.42
C GLN A 237 -40.17 11.89 35.75
N TYR A 238 -39.14 12.56 36.27
CA TYR A 238 -37.75 12.41 35.82
C TYR A 238 -37.28 10.96 35.88
N THR A 239 -37.42 10.31 37.04
CA THR A 239 -36.98 8.91 37.23
C THR A 239 -37.72 7.94 36.31
N LYS A 240 -38.99 8.21 36.00
CA LYS A 240 -39.76 7.43 35.02
C LYS A 240 -39.20 7.60 33.60
N LEU A 241 -38.97 8.83 33.17
CA LEU A 241 -38.44 9.15 31.83
C LEU A 241 -37.00 8.63 31.64
N LEU A 242 -36.16 8.76 32.66
CA LEU A 242 -34.79 8.23 32.65
C LEU A 242 -34.77 6.71 32.47
N ARG A 243 -35.64 5.97 33.20
CA ARG A 243 -35.78 4.52 33.02
C ARG A 243 -36.28 4.15 31.63
N GLN A 244 -37.21 4.93 31.06
CA GLN A 244 -37.71 4.70 29.70
C GLN A 244 -36.66 4.99 28.62
N SER A 245 -35.75 5.92 28.87
CA SER A 245 -34.71 6.33 27.91
C SER A 245 -33.57 5.32 27.73
N LYS A 246 -33.37 4.42 28.71
CA LYS A 246 -32.24 3.46 28.78
C LYS A 246 -30.85 4.09 28.64
N ILE A 247 -30.71 5.40 28.89
CA ILE A 247 -29.43 6.10 28.75
C ILE A 247 -28.35 5.56 29.69
N GLY A 248 -28.73 4.93 30.81
CA GLY A 248 -27.82 4.25 31.73
C GLY A 248 -27.03 3.11 31.09
N GLU A 249 -27.60 2.38 30.12
CA GLU A 249 -26.87 1.32 29.39
C GLU A 249 -25.73 1.91 28.54
N LEU A 250 -25.94 3.13 28.03
CA LEU A 250 -24.91 3.87 27.30
C LEU A 250 -23.87 4.49 28.26
N GLU A 251 -24.30 5.00 29.41
CA GLU A 251 -23.39 5.46 30.47
C GLU A 251 -22.43 4.36 30.90
N ASP A 252 -22.92 3.14 31.12
CA ASP A 252 -22.08 1.98 31.47
C ASP A 252 -21.05 1.66 30.35
N CYS A 253 -21.43 1.84 29.08
CA CYS A 253 -20.53 1.65 27.95
C CYS A 253 -19.46 2.76 27.83
N ILE A 254 -19.81 4.01 28.16
CA ILE A 254 -18.88 5.15 28.08
C ILE A 254 -17.93 5.19 29.29
N PHE A 255 -18.45 4.94 30.50
CA PHE A 255 -17.69 4.95 31.76
C PHE A 255 -17.18 3.56 32.16
N THR A 256 -16.77 2.78 31.17
CA THR A 256 -16.19 1.44 31.36
C THR A 256 -14.93 1.50 32.25
N THR A 257 -14.72 0.47 33.07
CA THR A 257 -13.51 0.37 33.89
C THR A 257 -12.25 0.25 33.03
N PRO A 258 -11.10 0.86 33.41
CA PRO A 258 -9.86 0.77 32.64
C PRO A 258 -9.46 -0.68 32.30
N HIS A 259 -9.57 -1.58 33.28
CA HIS A 259 -9.27 -3.01 33.13
C HIS A 259 -10.18 -3.72 32.11
N GLU A 260 -11.47 -3.37 32.04
CA GLU A 260 -12.38 -3.92 31.04
C GLU A 260 -12.12 -3.34 29.64
N ALA A 261 -11.73 -2.06 29.56
CA ALA A 261 -11.33 -1.44 28.31
C ALA A 261 -10.05 -2.09 27.74
N GLU A 262 -9.05 -2.34 28.59
CA GLU A 262 -7.82 -3.07 28.25
C GLU A 262 -8.13 -4.45 27.64
N LYS A 263 -8.96 -5.24 28.31
CA LYS A 263 -9.36 -6.57 27.82
C LYS A 263 -10.06 -6.48 26.46
N LYS A 264 -11.02 -5.56 26.29
CA LYS A 264 -11.73 -5.36 25.01
C LYS A 264 -10.77 -5.01 23.87
N VAL A 265 -9.76 -4.16 24.13
CA VAL A 265 -8.73 -3.80 23.15
C VAL A 265 -7.87 -5.01 22.79
N LEU A 266 -7.41 -5.78 23.78
CA LEU A 266 -6.61 -7.00 23.57
C LEU A 266 -7.36 -8.08 22.78
N ASP A 267 -8.65 -8.28 23.06
CA ASP A 267 -9.50 -9.21 22.30
C ASP A 267 -9.60 -8.78 20.82
N CYS A 268 -9.74 -7.48 20.55
CA CYS A 268 -9.80 -6.96 19.18
C CYS A 268 -8.45 -7.05 18.45
N ILE A 269 -7.34 -6.83 19.15
CA ILE A 269 -5.97 -7.02 18.64
C ILE A 269 -5.79 -8.49 18.25
N THR A 270 -6.12 -9.42 19.17
CA THR A 270 -6.01 -10.86 18.96
C THR A 270 -6.86 -11.30 17.76
N TYR A 271 -8.12 -10.88 17.69
CA TYR A 271 -9.01 -11.16 16.57
C TYR A 271 -8.44 -10.64 15.23
N SER A 272 -7.78 -9.48 15.23
CA SER A 272 -7.18 -8.94 14.01
C SER A 272 -5.94 -9.72 13.57
N CYS A 273 -5.10 -10.13 14.52
CA CYS A 273 -3.97 -11.00 14.25
C CYS A 273 -4.43 -12.36 13.72
N GLU A 274 -5.48 -12.95 14.32
CA GLU A 274 -6.12 -14.16 13.83
C GLU A 274 -6.65 -14.00 12.41
N MET A 275 -7.32 -12.88 12.09
CA MET A 275 -7.77 -12.62 10.72
C MET A 275 -6.61 -12.52 9.71
N ILE A 276 -5.46 -11.98 10.12
CA ILE A 276 -4.26 -11.86 9.28
C ILE A 276 -3.62 -13.23 9.03
N VAL A 277 -3.67 -14.13 10.02
CA VAL A 277 -3.04 -15.46 10.00
C VAL A 277 -3.99 -16.58 9.51
N ALA A 278 -5.31 -16.43 9.66
CA ALA A 278 -6.33 -17.40 9.28
C ALA A 278 -6.19 -17.95 7.84
N PRO A 279 -6.00 -17.11 6.79
CA PRO A 279 -5.78 -17.61 5.42
C PRO A 279 -4.42 -18.32 5.22
N SER A 280 -3.58 -18.34 6.25
CA SER A 280 -2.20 -18.80 6.23
C SER A 280 -1.94 -19.98 7.16
N THR A 281 -3.00 -20.66 7.63
CA THR A 281 -2.89 -21.83 8.52
C THR A 281 -2.13 -22.98 7.82
N GLY A 282 -1.20 -23.61 8.55
CA GLY A 282 -0.09 -24.41 7.98
C GLY A 282 -0.45 -25.45 6.91
N ASP A 283 -1.48 -26.29 7.13
CA ASP A 283 -1.81 -27.37 6.19
C ASP A 283 -2.54 -26.87 4.93
N GLU A 284 -3.34 -25.81 5.03
CA GLU A 284 -4.02 -25.20 3.88
C GLU A 284 -3.07 -24.30 3.08
N LEU A 285 -2.18 -23.58 3.76
CA LEU A 285 -1.13 -22.79 3.13
C LEU A 285 -0.15 -23.67 2.36
N ALA A 286 0.33 -24.76 2.97
CA ALA A 286 1.24 -25.70 2.30
C ALA A 286 0.63 -26.25 1.00
N LYS A 287 -0.64 -26.66 1.04
CA LYS A 287 -1.38 -27.12 -0.15
C LYS A 287 -1.56 -26.01 -1.19
N THR A 288 -1.80 -24.78 -0.76
CA THR A 288 -1.99 -23.63 -1.66
C THR A 288 -0.68 -23.23 -2.33
N VAL A 289 0.41 -23.20 -1.56
CA VAL A 289 1.77 -22.93 -2.03
C VAL A 289 2.24 -24.02 -2.99
N GLU A 290 1.95 -25.30 -2.72
CA GLU A 290 2.29 -26.40 -3.61
C GLU A 290 1.54 -26.28 -4.95
N ARG A 291 0.22 -26.07 -4.91
CA ARG A 291 -0.60 -25.85 -6.11
C ARG A 291 -0.11 -24.67 -6.93
N GLU A 292 0.20 -23.54 -6.29
CA GLU A 292 0.68 -22.36 -7.00
C GLU A 292 2.12 -22.55 -7.50
N SER A 293 2.97 -23.29 -6.78
CA SER A 293 4.32 -23.66 -7.24
C SER A 293 4.26 -24.50 -8.51
N ASP A 294 3.34 -25.46 -8.58
CA ASP A 294 3.09 -26.25 -9.80
C ASP A 294 2.54 -25.39 -10.94
N ALA A 295 1.68 -24.42 -10.64
CA ALA A 295 1.17 -23.47 -11.62
C ALA A 295 2.31 -22.57 -12.15
N MET A 296 3.15 -22.05 -11.25
CA MET A 296 4.30 -21.22 -11.59
C MET A 296 5.34 -21.99 -12.40
N ARG A 297 5.59 -23.26 -12.08
CA ARG A 297 6.47 -24.13 -12.89
C ARG A 297 5.94 -24.29 -14.31
N ARG A 298 4.63 -24.50 -14.47
CA ARG A 298 3.97 -24.59 -15.79
C ARG A 298 3.99 -23.26 -16.56
N LEU A 299 3.79 -22.15 -15.87
CA LEU A 299 3.84 -20.82 -16.48
C LEU A 299 5.24 -20.44 -16.91
N ARG A 300 6.25 -20.77 -16.11
CA ARG A 300 7.67 -20.55 -16.44
C ARG A 300 8.08 -21.34 -17.67
N THR A 301 7.76 -22.64 -17.74
CA THR A 301 8.08 -23.46 -18.91
C THR A 301 7.34 -22.98 -20.16
N LYS A 302 6.08 -22.56 -20.01
CA LYS A 302 5.30 -21.94 -21.08
C LYS A 302 5.96 -20.65 -21.58
N TRP A 303 6.33 -19.75 -20.67
CA TRP A 303 7.00 -18.49 -21.00
C TRP A 303 8.36 -18.73 -21.67
N SER A 304 9.18 -19.62 -21.14
CA SER A 304 10.50 -19.95 -21.70
C SER A 304 10.37 -20.49 -23.13
N ARG A 305 9.39 -21.37 -23.38
CA ARG A 305 9.08 -21.86 -24.74
C ARG A 305 8.66 -20.72 -25.67
N GLU A 306 7.73 -19.86 -25.24
CA GLU A 306 7.23 -18.75 -26.04
C GLU A 306 8.34 -17.72 -26.34
N ALA A 307 9.26 -17.49 -25.41
CA ALA A 307 10.42 -16.62 -25.61
C ALA A 307 11.42 -17.18 -26.63
N HIS A 308 11.68 -18.49 -26.58
CA HIS A 308 12.50 -19.16 -27.60
C HIS A 308 11.80 -19.20 -28.97
N GLU A 309 10.48 -19.37 -29.01
CA GLU A 309 9.70 -19.28 -30.25
C GLU A 309 9.76 -17.86 -30.83
N GLU A 310 9.61 -16.81 -30.01
CA GLU A 310 9.72 -15.41 -30.45
C GLU A 310 11.12 -15.09 -30.99
N LEU A 311 12.17 -15.54 -30.30
CA LEU A 311 13.56 -15.38 -30.72
C LEU A 311 13.82 -16.00 -32.10
N GLN A 312 13.28 -17.18 -32.37
CA GLN A 312 13.46 -17.87 -33.65
C GLN A 312 12.59 -17.30 -34.77
N LEU A 313 11.31 -17.07 -34.49
CA LEU A 313 10.33 -16.73 -35.52
C LEU A 313 10.28 -15.23 -35.83
N LYS A 314 10.50 -14.37 -34.83
CA LYS A 314 10.48 -12.91 -35.00
C LYS A 314 11.89 -12.36 -35.13
N LEU A 315 12.73 -12.47 -34.09
CA LEU A 315 14.04 -11.79 -34.07
C LEU A 315 14.98 -12.30 -35.17
N THR A 316 15.15 -13.62 -35.28
CA THR A 316 16.04 -14.22 -36.30
C THR A 316 15.55 -13.89 -37.71
N LYS A 317 14.23 -13.96 -37.94
CA LYS A 317 13.63 -13.59 -39.23
C LYS A 317 13.77 -12.10 -39.53
N GLY A 318 13.52 -11.23 -38.56
CA GLY A 318 13.65 -9.78 -38.66
C GLY A 318 15.08 -9.35 -39.02
N LEU A 319 16.08 -9.95 -38.36
CA LEU A 319 17.49 -9.72 -38.66
C LEU A 319 17.89 -10.28 -40.05
N GLN A 320 17.33 -11.42 -40.45
CA GLN A 320 17.55 -11.98 -41.78
C GLN A 320 16.93 -11.11 -42.87
N ASP A 321 15.69 -10.65 -42.69
CA ASP A 321 15.01 -9.75 -43.61
C ASP A 321 15.70 -8.39 -43.68
N TRP A 322 16.19 -7.87 -42.55
CA TRP A 322 17.01 -6.67 -42.49
C TRP A 322 18.28 -6.81 -43.35
N SER A 323 19.08 -7.85 -43.12
CA SER A 323 20.34 -8.08 -43.85
C SER A 323 20.14 -8.35 -45.35
N LYS A 324 19.04 -9.00 -45.75
CA LYS A 324 18.78 -9.36 -47.16
C LYS A 324 18.01 -8.31 -47.94
N LYS A 325 17.06 -7.61 -47.32
CA LYS A 325 16.14 -6.67 -47.98
C LYS A 325 16.44 -5.22 -47.60
N THR A 326 16.44 -4.90 -46.31
CA THR A 326 16.57 -3.51 -45.83
C THR A 326 17.96 -2.96 -46.10
N MET A 327 18.99 -3.67 -45.64
CA MET A 327 20.42 -3.38 -45.77
C MET A 327 21.15 -4.47 -46.56
N ALA A 328 20.70 -4.66 -47.80
CA ALA A 328 21.44 -5.49 -48.77
C ALA A 328 22.78 -4.83 -49.12
N TRP A 329 23.80 -5.64 -49.45
CA TRP A 329 25.17 -5.18 -49.70
C TRP A 329 25.28 -4.02 -50.72
N TYR A 330 24.42 -3.99 -51.74
CA TYR A 330 24.46 -2.95 -52.77
C TYR A 330 23.92 -1.60 -52.28
N LYS A 331 23.12 -1.59 -51.22
CA LYS A 331 22.57 -0.36 -50.62
C LYS A 331 23.60 0.40 -49.81
N LEU A 332 24.67 -0.26 -49.38
CA LEU A 332 25.78 0.35 -48.65
C LEU A 332 26.46 1.49 -49.42
N TYR A 333 26.36 1.51 -50.75
CA TYR A 333 26.93 2.61 -51.53
C TYR A 333 26.26 3.97 -51.30
N PHE A 334 25.00 3.98 -50.86
CA PHE A 334 24.21 5.21 -50.73
C PHE A 334 23.43 5.31 -49.41
N ARG A 335 23.38 4.25 -48.60
CA ARG A 335 22.71 4.19 -47.29
C ARG A 335 23.61 3.55 -46.22
N VAL A 336 24.89 3.88 -46.22
CA VAL A 336 25.81 3.39 -45.18
C VAL A 336 25.52 4.03 -43.83
N ASP A 337 25.01 5.27 -43.83
CA ASP A 337 24.71 5.99 -42.60
C ASP A 337 23.49 5.40 -41.87
N ASP A 338 22.49 4.90 -42.62
CA ASP A 338 21.23 4.33 -42.11
C ASP A 338 21.39 2.96 -41.41
N ILE A 339 22.60 2.38 -41.34
CA ILE A 339 22.81 1.04 -40.77
C ILE A 339 22.36 0.99 -39.32
N TYR A 340 22.72 2.00 -38.51
CA TYR A 340 22.36 2.04 -37.09
C TYR A 340 20.85 2.20 -36.90
N ASP A 341 20.25 3.19 -37.57
CA ASP A 341 18.81 3.49 -37.42
C ASP A 341 17.95 2.30 -37.87
N SER A 342 18.26 1.71 -39.03
CA SER A 342 17.51 0.55 -39.53
C SER A 342 17.64 -0.68 -38.64
N LEU A 343 18.76 -0.84 -37.95
CA LEU A 343 18.97 -1.92 -36.99
C LEU A 343 18.27 -1.63 -35.65
N SER A 344 18.28 -0.37 -35.21
CA SER A 344 17.56 0.10 -34.03
C SER A 344 16.07 -0.18 -34.16
N ASP A 345 15.47 0.14 -35.31
CA ASP A 345 14.06 -0.14 -35.61
C ASP A 345 13.74 -1.65 -35.52
N VAL A 346 14.61 -2.51 -36.05
CA VAL A 346 14.43 -3.96 -36.02
C VAL A 346 14.52 -4.49 -34.58
N LEU A 347 15.50 -4.02 -33.80
CA LEU A 347 15.65 -4.43 -32.41
C LEU A 347 14.52 -3.90 -31.52
N GLN A 348 14.02 -2.69 -31.75
CA GLN A 348 12.87 -2.17 -31.00
C GLN A 348 11.59 -2.97 -31.26
N ARG A 349 11.38 -3.41 -32.51
CA ARG A 349 10.18 -4.16 -32.91
C ARG A 349 10.24 -5.65 -32.59
N ASP A 350 11.38 -6.30 -32.86
CA ASP A 350 11.47 -7.76 -32.93
C ASP A 350 12.22 -8.39 -31.74
N TYR A 351 12.84 -7.59 -30.85
CA TYR A 351 13.60 -8.09 -29.70
C TYR A 351 12.68 -8.37 -28.49
N LEU A 352 12.15 -9.59 -28.42
CA LEU A 352 11.50 -10.18 -27.24
C LEU A 352 10.39 -9.32 -26.59
N VAL A 353 9.64 -8.56 -27.40
CA VAL A 353 8.66 -7.59 -26.90
C VAL A 353 7.48 -8.28 -26.22
N ASP A 354 6.94 -9.35 -26.83
CA ASP A 354 5.82 -10.09 -26.24
C ASP A 354 6.26 -10.84 -24.99
N SER A 355 7.47 -11.41 -25.04
CA SER A 355 8.05 -12.15 -23.93
C SER A 355 8.33 -11.25 -22.73
N ASN A 356 8.73 -9.99 -22.96
CA ASN A 356 8.90 -9.00 -21.89
C ASN A 356 7.56 -8.68 -21.20
N ALA A 357 6.50 -8.40 -21.95
CA ALA A 357 5.18 -8.14 -21.36
C ALA A 357 4.66 -9.33 -20.54
N LYS A 358 4.90 -10.56 -21.01
CA LYS A 358 4.54 -11.78 -20.27
C LYS A 358 5.40 -11.98 -19.02
N LEU A 359 6.69 -11.61 -19.07
CA LEU A 359 7.57 -11.63 -17.91
C LEU A 359 7.05 -10.69 -16.82
N GLU A 360 6.73 -9.45 -17.18
CA GLU A 360 6.16 -8.46 -16.25
C GLU A 360 4.86 -8.98 -15.60
N TYR A 361 3.99 -9.61 -16.38
CA TYR A 361 2.79 -10.27 -15.86
C TYR A 361 3.12 -11.39 -14.85
N LEU A 362 4.10 -12.24 -15.13
CA LEU A 362 4.51 -13.31 -14.21
C LEU A 362 5.10 -12.76 -12.91
N LEU A 363 5.93 -11.72 -13.00
CA LEU A 363 6.47 -11.05 -11.82
C LEU A 363 5.35 -10.42 -10.98
N GLY A 364 4.41 -9.71 -11.63
CA GLY A 364 3.23 -9.17 -10.97
C GLY A 364 2.35 -10.24 -10.33
N ARG A 365 2.22 -11.42 -10.95
CA ARG A 365 1.49 -12.54 -10.36
C ARG A 365 2.17 -13.04 -9.07
N ILE A 366 3.50 -13.21 -9.08
CA ILE A 366 4.28 -13.60 -7.89
C ILE A 366 4.04 -12.58 -6.76
N ASP A 367 4.07 -11.28 -7.09
CA ASP A 367 3.88 -10.22 -6.11
C ASP A 367 2.44 -10.17 -5.59
N SER A 368 1.44 -10.39 -6.46
CA SER A 368 0.04 -10.46 -6.06
C SER A 368 -0.25 -11.65 -5.14
N PHE A 369 0.42 -12.78 -5.36
CA PHE A 369 0.32 -13.95 -4.49
C PHE A 369 0.90 -13.65 -3.11
N ALA A 370 2.10 -13.07 -3.06
CA ALA A 370 2.74 -12.67 -1.82
C ALA A 370 1.88 -11.68 -1.01
N ALA A 371 1.30 -10.67 -1.67
CA ALA A 371 0.44 -9.67 -1.04
C ALA A 371 -0.87 -10.26 -0.47
N ARG A 372 -1.42 -11.29 -1.13
CA ARG A 372 -2.62 -12.00 -0.68
C ARG A 372 -2.38 -12.81 0.58
N HIS A 373 -1.21 -13.44 0.69
CA HIS A 373 -0.83 -14.28 1.83
C HIS A 373 -0.04 -13.52 2.92
N ASN A 374 0.02 -12.19 2.84
CA ASN A 374 0.74 -11.32 3.79
C ASN A 374 2.22 -11.70 3.95
N PHE A 375 2.83 -12.23 2.90
CA PHE A 375 4.28 -12.45 2.92
C PHE A 375 4.95 -11.07 3.00
N PRO A 376 6.06 -10.94 3.73
CA PRO A 376 6.79 -9.69 3.81
C PRO A 376 7.07 -9.23 2.38
N GLU A 377 6.71 -7.99 2.07
CA GLU A 377 7.24 -7.34 0.89
C GLU A 377 8.76 -7.40 1.06
N ALA A 378 9.46 -7.91 0.05
CA ALA A 378 10.90 -8.08 0.14
C ALA A 378 11.47 -6.73 0.58
N VAL A 379 11.85 -6.65 1.86
CA VAL A 379 12.45 -5.45 2.42
C VAL A 379 13.58 -5.14 1.47
N GLN A 380 13.57 -3.94 0.89
CA GLN A 380 14.76 -3.39 0.28
C GLN A 380 15.84 -3.57 1.33
N LEU A 381 16.66 -4.63 1.20
CA LEU A 381 17.70 -4.97 2.13
C LEU A 381 18.57 -3.72 2.20
N ILE A 382 18.40 -2.95 3.28
CA ILE A 382 19.11 -1.70 3.46
C ILE A 382 20.59 -2.04 3.47
N SER A 383 21.33 -1.34 2.61
CA SER A 383 22.78 -1.25 2.52
C SER A 383 23.54 -2.49 2.01
N GLY A 384 23.81 -2.52 0.70
CA GLY A 384 24.97 -3.24 0.15
C GLY A 384 24.78 -3.98 -1.17
N GLN A 385 23.55 -4.27 -1.60
CA GLN A 385 23.26 -4.88 -2.91
C GLN A 385 21.98 -4.28 -3.50
N GLU A 386 22.09 -3.05 -4.01
CA GLU A 386 21.01 -2.41 -4.79
C GLU A 386 20.76 -3.09 -6.15
N ASP A 387 21.56 -4.09 -6.52
CA ASP A 387 21.61 -4.63 -7.88
C ASP A 387 20.71 -5.86 -8.14
N ALA A 388 19.96 -6.40 -7.17
CA ALA A 388 19.24 -7.67 -7.38
C ALA A 388 17.77 -7.51 -7.79
N THR A 389 17.03 -6.57 -7.20
CA THR A 389 15.58 -6.44 -7.36
C THR A 389 15.16 -5.42 -8.42
N LEU A 390 15.97 -4.37 -8.65
CA LEU A 390 15.77 -3.41 -9.75
C LEU A 390 16.25 -3.94 -11.11
N VAL A 391 17.30 -4.77 -11.12
CA VAL A 391 17.85 -5.39 -12.36
C VAL A 391 16.91 -6.43 -12.98
N LEU A 392 15.93 -6.90 -12.20
CA LEU A 392 15.00 -7.98 -12.54
C LEU A 392 13.93 -7.59 -13.57
N HIS A 393 13.42 -6.35 -13.52
CA HIS A 393 12.36 -5.85 -14.41
C HIS A 393 12.92 -5.38 -15.76
N GLU A 394 14.22 -5.10 -15.83
CA GLU A 394 14.82 -4.41 -16.98
C GLU A 394 15.82 -5.28 -17.76
N SER A 395 15.97 -6.57 -17.45
CA SER A 395 16.97 -7.44 -18.10
C SER A 395 16.86 -7.48 -19.64
N ILE A 396 15.64 -7.59 -20.19
CA ILE A 396 15.41 -7.60 -21.66
C ILE A 396 15.58 -6.20 -22.28
N PRO A 397 15.01 -5.11 -21.71
CA PRO A 397 15.30 -3.75 -22.16
C PRO A 397 16.80 -3.37 -22.09
N ILE A 398 17.49 -3.72 -21.01
CA ILE A 398 18.92 -3.48 -20.80
C ILE A 398 19.75 -4.28 -21.79
N SER A 399 19.44 -5.56 -22.00
CA SER A 399 20.18 -6.37 -22.98
C SER A 399 20.01 -5.83 -24.40
N ARG A 400 18.81 -5.34 -24.75
CA ARG A 400 18.57 -4.64 -26.03
C ARG A 400 19.42 -3.36 -26.14
N GLN A 401 19.43 -2.53 -25.10
CA GLN A 401 20.20 -1.29 -25.10
C GLN A 401 21.70 -1.55 -25.19
N LYS A 402 22.21 -2.54 -24.47
CA LYS A 402 23.60 -3.00 -24.56
C LYS A 402 23.98 -3.46 -25.97
N ILE A 403 23.06 -4.13 -26.69
CA ILE A 403 23.28 -4.52 -28.09
C ILE A 403 23.34 -3.27 -28.99
N LEU A 404 22.48 -2.28 -28.76
CA LEU A 404 22.48 -1.03 -29.54
C LEU A 404 23.76 -0.23 -29.32
N ASP A 405 24.19 -0.07 -28.07
CA ASP A 405 25.32 0.80 -27.74
C ASP A 405 26.67 0.21 -28.16
N ASP A 406 26.84 -1.11 -28.05
CA ASP A 406 28.12 -1.77 -28.37
C ASP A 406 28.10 -2.44 -29.75
N LYS A 407 27.18 -3.39 -29.96
CA LYS A 407 27.22 -4.28 -31.14
C LYS A 407 26.71 -3.60 -32.41
N ALA A 408 25.67 -2.79 -32.34
CA ALA A 408 25.13 -2.08 -33.50
C ALA A 408 26.12 -1.02 -34.02
N VAL A 409 26.76 -0.28 -33.11
CA VAL A 409 27.81 0.70 -33.44
C VAL A 409 29.01 0.02 -34.13
N LYS A 410 29.43 -1.16 -33.65
CA LYS A 410 30.49 -1.95 -34.31
C LYS A 410 30.14 -2.32 -35.75
N VAL A 411 28.93 -2.79 -36.01
CA VAL A 411 28.49 -3.15 -37.38
C VAL A 411 28.44 -1.93 -38.29
N HIS A 412 27.97 -0.79 -37.79
CA HIS A 412 27.97 0.46 -38.54
C HIS A 412 29.38 0.88 -38.94
N ASN A 413 30.33 0.87 -37.99
CA ASN A 413 31.73 1.20 -38.25
C ASN A 413 32.39 0.21 -39.24
N GLU A 414 32.09 -1.08 -39.13
CA GLU A 414 32.58 -2.08 -40.07
C GLU A 414 31.99 -1.91 -41.48
N GLY A 415 30.72 -1.52 -41.58
CA GLY A 415 30.06 -1.19 -42.85
C GLY A 415 30.74 -0.01 -43.55
N LEU A 416 30.95 1.10 -42.82
CA LEU A 416 31.67 2.28 -43.31
C LEU A 416 33.08 1.92 -43.78
N LYS A 417 33.82 1.17 -42.95
CA LYS A 417 35.18 0.72 -43.28
C LYS A 417 35.20 -0.18 -44.51
N ALA A 418 34.23 -1.08 -44.66
CA ALA A 418 34.13 -1.98 -45.80
C ALA A 418 33.91 -1.21 -47.10
N VAL A 419 32.98 -0.25 -47.10
CA VAL A 419 32.70 0.61 -48.26
C VAL A 419 33.93 1.44 -48.62
N ALA A 420 34.55 2.11 -47.65
CA ALA A 420 35.75 2.92 -47.89
C ALA A 420 36.91 2.09 -48.45
N THR A 421 37.16 0.90 -47.89
CA THR A 421 38.24 0.01 -48.35
C THR A 421 38.00 -0.46 -49.79
N VAL A 422 36.75 -0.76 -50.15
CA VAL A 422 36.41 -1.23 -51.50
C VAL A 422 36.48 -0.10 -52.53
N ILE A 423 35.94 1.07 -52.19
CA ILE A 423 35.94 2.23 -53.09
C ILE A 423 37.37 2.72 -53.31
N PHE A 424 38.11 3.06 -52.25
CA PHE A 424 39.44 3.64 -52.38
C PHE A 424 40.52 2.61 -52.70
N GLY A 425 40.36 1.36 -52.27
CA GLY A 425 41.37 0.33 -52.46
C GLY A 425 41.27 -0.41 -53.80
N MET A 426 40.07 -0.57 -54.36
CA MET A 426 39.87 -1.36 -55.58
C MET A 426 39.19 -0.58 -56.71
N GLN A 427 38.05 0.06 -56.45
CA GLN A 427 37.22 0.62 -57.53
C GLN A 427 37.79 1.93 -58.08
N LEU A 428 38.15 2.88 -57.22
CA LEU A 428 38.67 4.18 -57.64
C LEU A 428 40.02 4.06 -58.36
N PRO A 429 41.01 3.28 -57.89
CA PRO A 429 42.27 3.10 -58.63
C PRO A 429 42.06 2.45 -60.00
N THR A 430 41.22 1.42 -60.09
CA THR A 430 40.97 0.74 -61.38
C THR A 430 40.23 1.63 -62.38
N ILE A 431 39.28 2.44 -61.92
CA ILE A 431 38.58 3.43 -62.75
C ILE A 431 39.54 4.54 -63.19
N LEU A 432 40.32 5.10 -62.27
CA LEU A 432 41.26 6.19 -62.57
C LEU A 432 42.36 5.75 -63.53
N VAL A 433 43.01 4.61 -63.28
CA VAL A 433 44.06 4.08 -64.17
C VAL A 433 43.51 3.80 -65.56
N SER A 434 42.32 3.20 -65.67
CA SER A 434 41.69 2.91 -66.96
C SER A 434 41.29 4.19 -67.71
N SER A 435 40.77 5.19 -67.00
CA SER A 435 40.34 6.47 -67.60
C SER A 435 41.54 7.33 -68.03
N LEU A 436 42.57 7.43 -67.19
CA LEU A 436 43.81 8.14 -67.51
C LEU A 436 44.57 7.46 -68.64
N GLY A 437 44.58 6.12 -68.66
CA GLY A 437 45.16 5.33 -69.75
C GLY A 437 44.52 5.63 -71.10
N MET A 438 43.20 5.79 -71.14
CA MET A 438 42.47 6.14 -72.36
C MET A 438 42.75 7.58 -72.81
N TYR A 439 42.83 8.54 -71.87
CA TYR A 439 42.98 9.96 -72.20
C TYR A 439 44.42 10.36 -72.54
N PHE A 440 45.42 9.84 -71.83
CA PHE A 440 46.81 10.28 -71.98
C PHE A 440 47.66 9.39 -72.92
N TYR A 441 47.28 8.12 -73.10
CA TYR A 441 48.12 7.12 -73.78
C TYR A 441 47.45 6.46 -75.00
N ASP A 442 46.29 6.96 -75.44
CA ASP A 442 45.53 6.46 -76.61
C ASP A 442 45.24 4.95 -76.58
N TYR A 443 45.15 4.34 -75.40
CA TYR A 443 44.80 2.93 -75.27
C TYR A 443 43.38 2.65 -75.74
N THR A 444 43.17 1.48 -76.35
CA THR A 444 41.87 1.09 -76.90
C THR A 444 40.79 1.04 -75.81
N PHE A 445 39.59 1.53 -76.14
CA PHE A 445 38.44 1.48 -75.23
C PHE A 445 38.16 0.06 -74.73
N TYR A 446 38.32 -0.96 -75.58
CA TYR A 446 38.07 -2.35 -75.22
C TYR A 446 39.01 -2.88 -74.13
N SER A 447 40.29 -2.51 -74.13
CA SER A 447 41.25 -3.04 -73.15
C SER A 447 41.10 -2.34 -71.80
N MET A 448 41.05 -1.01 -71.80
CA MET A 448 40.89 -0.22 -70.57
C MET A 448 39.48 -0.35 -69.97
N GLY A 449 38.44 -0.43 -70.82
CA GLY A 449 37.08 -0.74 -70.37
C GLY A 449 36.98 -2.09 -69.67
N SER A 450 37.72 -3.10 -70.14
CA SER A 450 37.74 -4.43 -69.49
C SER A 450 38.41 -4.39 -68.11
N VAL A 451 39.52 -3.66 -67.96
CA VAL A 451 40.20 -3.48 -66.66
C VAL A 451 39.31 -2.74 -65.67
N MET A 452 38.63 -1.69 -66.12
CA MET A 452 37.65 -0.96 -65.32
C MET A 452 36.50 -1.88 -64.84
N ALA A 453 35.92 -2.65 -65.76
CA ALA A 453 34.84 -3.57 -65.43
C ALA A 453 35.28 -4.66 -64.44
N LEU A 454 36.49 -5.21 -64.60
CA LEU A 454 37.06 -6.18 -63.68
C LEU A 454 37.21 -5.59 -62.27
N GLY A 455 37.75 -4.38 -62.16
CA GLY A 455 37.90 -3.68 -60.88
C GLY A 455 36.58 -3.43 -60.16
N LEU A 456 35.54 -3.06 -60.91
CA LEU A 456 34.18 -2.90 -60.38
C LEU A 456 33.60 -4.22 -59.85
N VAL A 457 33.66 -5.28 -60.65
CA VAL A 457 33.12 -6.61 -60.28
C VAL A 457 33.84 -7.18 -59.06
N LEU A 458 35.17 -7.07 -59.00
CA LEU A 458 35.95 -7.51 -57.84
C LEU A 458 35.62 -6.68 -56.60
N GLY A 459 35.45 -5.36 -56.75
CA GLY A 459 34.99 -4.48 -55.69
C GLY A 459 33.64 -4.90 -55.12
N PHE A 460 32.63 -5.09 -55.97
CA PHE A 460 31.30 -5.55 -55.54
C PHE A 460 31.34 -6.91 -54.85
N ARG A 461 32.08 -7.87 -55.40
CA ARG A 461 32.23 -9.21 -54.81
C ARG A 461 32.89 -9.14 -53.44
N SER A 462 33.90 -8.29 -53.28
CA SER A 462 34.59 -8.12 -51.99
C SER A 462 33.66 -7.49 -50.96
N LEU A 463 32.96 -6.41 -51.32
CA LEU A 463 31.98 -5.75 -50.45
C LEU A 463 30.89 -6.73 -50.01
N GLN A 464 30.33 -7.50 -50.96
CA GLN A 464 29.33 -8.51 -50.67
C GLN A 464 29.82 -9.52 -49.62
N LYS A 465 31.04 -10.05 -49.79
CA LYS A 465 31.61 -11.05 -48.88
C LYS A 465 31.88 -10.47 -47.48
N ILE A 466 32.44 -9.27 -47.41
CA ILE A 466 32.72 -8.59 -46.13
C ILE A 466 31.40 -8.33 -45.40
N TRP A 467 30.41 -7.77 -46.10
CA TRP A 467 29.11 -7.45 -45.51
C TRP A 467 28.34 -8.69 -45.04
N GLN A 468 28.31 -9.76 -45.85
CA GLN A 468 27.69 -11.02 -45.45
C GLN A 468 28.34 -11.57 -44.18
N ARG A 469 29.68 -11.56 -44.10
CA ARG A 469 30.40 -12.04 -42.92
C ARG A 469 30.09 -11.20 -41.67
N THR A 470 30.18 -9.87 -41.75
CA THR A 470 29.88 -8.98 -40.62
C THR A 470 28.44 -9.13 -40.17
N THR A 471 27.47 -9.17 -41.09
CA THR A 471 26.05 -9.31 -40.73
C THR A 471 25.73 -10.69 -40.15
N ASP A 472 26.36 -11.76 -40.62
CA ASP A 472 26.14 -13.10 -40.08
C ASP A 472 26.78 -13.27 -38.69
N GLN A 473 27.96 -12.68 -38.45
CA GLN A 473 28.56 -12.62 -37.12
C GLN A 473 27.67 -11.86 -36.15
N PHE A 474 27.22 -10.66 -36.54
CA PHE A 474 26.33 -9.86 -35.72
C PHE A 474 25.01 -10.56 -35.38
N LYS A 475 24.37 -11.24 -36.35
CA LYS A 475 23.15 -12.01 -36.11
C LYS A 475 23.35 -13.06 -35.02
N ASN A 476 24.45 -13.82 -35.12
CA ASN A 476 24.77 -14.85 -34.13
C ASN A 476 25.00 -14.22 -32.75
N ASP A 477 25.73 -13.10 -32.69
CA ASP A 477 26.01 -12.42 -31.42
C ASP A 477 24.75 -11.85 -30.75
N VAL A 478 23.79 -11.36 -31.54
CA VAL A 478 22.50 -10.87 -31.04
C VAL A 478 21.63 -12.03 -30.54
N VAL A 479 21.57 -13.12 -31.29
CA VAL A 479 20.82 -14.33 -30.91
C VAL A 479 21.37 -14.95 -29.63
N GLU A 480 22.70 -15.02 -29.49
CA GLU A 480 23.34 -15.54 -28.28
C GLU A 480 23.11 -14.63 -27.06
N GLU A 481 23.17 -13.30 -27.22
CA GLU A 481 22.83 -12.37 -26.13
C GLU A 481 21.36 -12.50 -25.71
N ALA A 482 20.46 -12.64 -26.69
CA ALA A 482 19.04 -12.84 -26.42
C ALA A 482 18.77 -14.18 -25.69
N ARG A 483 19.48 -15.27 -26.06
CA ARG A 483 19.41 -16.55 -25.33
C ARG A 483 19.87 -16.42 -23.89
N ARG A 484 20.97 -15.70 -23.64
CA ARG A 484 21.47 -15.42 -22.29
C ARG A 484 20.46 -14.64 -21.46
N ALA A 485 19.89 -13.57 -22.03
CA ALA A 485 18.86 -12.76 -21.38
C ALA A 485 17.63 -13.60 -21.00
N ILE A 486 17.17 -14.51 -21.88
CA ILE A 486 16.05 -15.43 -21.57
C ILE A 486 16.43 -16.35 -20.40
N GLY A 487 17.63 -16.92 -20.39
CA GLY A 487 18.10 -17.80 -19.32
C GLY A 487 18.20 -17.10 -17.97
N GLU A 488 18.71 -15.86 -17.96
CA GLU A 488 18.78 -15.01 -16.76
C GLU A 488 17.38 -14.70 -16.22
N CYS A 489 16.44 -14.37 -17.10
CA CYS A 489 15.03 -14.16 -16.72
C CYS A 489 14.36 -15.43 -16.17
N GLU A 490 14.62 -16.60 -16.77
CA GLU A 490 14.05 -17.85 -16.28
C GLU A 490 14.55 -18.16 -14.86
N PHE A 491 15.86 -18.01 -14.64
CA PHE A 491 16.48 -18.20 -13.33
C PHE A 491 15.93 -17.20 -12.31
N SER A 492 15.72 -15.95 -12.73
CA SER A 492 15.27 -14.88 -11.84
C SER A 492 13.81 -15.03 -11.41
N ILE A 493 12.91 -15.49 -12.30
CA ILE A 493 11.52 -15.86 -11.95
C ILE A 493 11.53 -16.93 -10.86
N TRP A 494 12.31 -17.99 -11.04
CA TRP A 494 12.40 -19.09 -10.08
C TRP A 494 12.93 -18.61 -8.74
N LYS A 495 14.06 -17.90 -8.74
CA LYS A 495 14.69 -17.39 -7.52
C LYS A 495 13.76 -16.47 -6.74
N ARG A 496 13.02 -15.57 -7.42
CA ARG A 496 12.06 -14.67 -6.77
C ARG A 496 10.91 -15.44 -6.14
N TRP A 497 10.35 -16.43 -6.85
CA TRP A 497 9.30 -17.28 -6.30
C TRP A 497 9.78 -18.04 -5.07
N GLU A 498 10.92 -18.73 -5.17
CA GLU A 498 11.49 -19.55 -4.09
C GLU A 498 11.82 -18.70 -2.85
N SER A 499 12.47 -17.55 -3.02
CA SER A 499 12.74 -16.61 -1.92
C SER A 499 11.45 -16.17 -1.25
N LYS A 500 10.45 -15.70 -2.02
CA LYS A 500 9.19 -15.22 -1.43
C LYS A 500 8.41 -16.31 -0.71
N VAL A 501 8.45 -17.54 -1.19
CA VAL A 501 7.79 -18.67 -0.53
C VAL A 501 8.50 -19.03 0.77
N LEU A 502 9.83 -19.13 0.77
CA LEU A 502 10.61 -19.44 1.97
C LEU A 502 10.48 -18.35 3.03
N ASP A 503 10.68 -17.09 2.64
CA ASP A 503 10.56 -15.93 3.52
C ASP A 503 9.12 -15.79 4.05
N GLY A 504 8.12 -16.08 3.21
CA GLY A 504 6.71 -16.09 3.57
C GLY A 504 6.37 -17.15 4.61
N GLN A 505 6.83 -18.39 4.41
CA GLN A 505 6.62 -19.48 5.35
C GLN A 505 7.26 -19.19 6.72
N GLU A 506 8.51 -18.70 6.73
CA GLU A 506 9.20 -18.33 7.97
C GLU A 506 8.53 -17.15 8.69
N SER A 507 8.05 -16.15 7.94
CA SER A 507 7.33 -15.03 8.54
C SER A 507 6.02 -15.46 9.18
N ILE A 508 5.28 -16.36 8.53
CA ILE A 508 4.00 -16.86 9.05
C ILE A 508 4.19 -17.74 10.26
N SER A 509 5.22 -18.62 10.27
CA SER A 509 5.51 -19.42 11.47
C SER A 509 5.81 -18.51 12.66
N LYS A 510 6.64 -17.48 12.47
CA LYS A 510 6.92 -16.49 13.52
C LYS A 510 5.68 -15.72 13.95
N GLN A 511 4.78 -15.38 13.03
CA GLN A 511 3.52 -14.69 13.36
C GLN A 511 2.59 -15.57 14.20
N ILE A 512 2.54 -16.88 13.93
CA ILE A 512 1.79 -17.86 14.72
C ILE A 512 2.40 -17.97 16.12
N ASP A 513 3.72 -18.17 16.22
CA ASP A 513 4.40 -18.28 17.52
C ASP A 513 4.15 -17.04 18.40
N VAL A 514 4.29 -15.84 17.82
CA VAL A 514 4.04 -14.57 18.53
C VAL A 514 2.57 -14.42 18.95
N LEU A 515 1.62 -14.93 18.15
CA LEU A 515 0.20 -14.89 18.48
C LEU A 515 -0.15 -15.88 19.61
N GLU A 516 0.46 -17.06 19.62
CA GLU A 516 0.31 -18.02 20.72
C GLU A 516 0.92 -17.47 22.01
N ASP A 517 2.11 -16.87 21.94
CA ASP A 517 2.74 -16.17 23.06
C ASP A 517 1.82 -15.08 23.62
N LEU A 518 1.26 -14.21 22.77
CA LEU A 518 0.30 -13.18 23.20
C LEU A 518 -0.91 -13.80 23.93
N LYS A 519 -1.52 -14.84 23.36
CA LYS A 519 -2.70 -15.50 23.95
C LYS A 519 -2.40 -16.09 25.32
N THR A 520 -1.23 -16.69 25.49
CA THR A 520 -0.82 -17.26 26.78
C THR A 520 -0.59 -16.17 27.83
N GLU A 521 0.04 -15.06 27.47
CA GLU A 521 0.24 -13.93 28.38
C GLU A 521 -1.09 -13.25 28.76
N ILE A 522 -2.02 -13.07 27.81
CA ILE A 522 -3.38 -12.59 28.11
C ILE A 522 -4.10 -13.55 29.06
N HIS A 523 -3.98 -14.86 28.84
CA HIS A 523 -4.61 -15.85 29.72
C HIS A 523 -4.08 -15.78 31.15
N ASN A 524 -2.77 -15.60 31.32
CA ASN A 524 -2.12 -15.50 32.63
C ASN A 524 -2.51 -14.22 33.37
N GLU A 525 -2.68 -13.09 32.68
CA GLU A 525 -2.95 -11.79 33.33
C GLU A 525 -4.42 -11.64 33.77
N TYR A 526 -5.37 -12.33 33.14
CA TYR A 526 -6.81 -12.16 33.40
C TYR A 526 -7.52 -13.38 34.04
N ASN A 527 -6.84 -14.51 34.25
CA ASN A 527 -7.40 -15.69 34.95
C ASN A 527 -6.68 -16.05 36.28
N ASP A 528 -5.63 -15.31 36.65
CA ASP A 528 -5.08 -15.28 38.01
C ASP A 528 -5.76 -14.17 38.84
#